data_AF-A0A954XID0-F1
#
_entry.id   AF-A0A954XID0-F1
#
_cell.length_a   1.000
_cell.length_b   1.000
_cell.length_c   1.000
_cell.angle_alpha   90.00
_cell.angle_beta   90.00
_cell.angle_gamma   90.00
#
_symmetry.space_group_name_H-M   'P 1'
#
loop_
_entity.id
_entity.type
_entity.pdbx_description
1 polymer ?
#
loop_
_entity_poly.entity_id
_entity_poly.type
_entity_poly.pdbx_seq_one_letter_code
_entity_poly.pdbx_strand_id
1 'polypeptide(L)'
;KAYALVLDALLERRDFIASMSLLIHWLSQADRVPLEQGDVSFSRLAERWLLDWFEENGDQADGQRWKITRKFFDYIEANAEDYWSVPRFEIGSSSRSTPKPDDPFADEPYAGEVAEEDEDNELFGAAYEDVVYRDSTDDGVEGAVFETDDRVYEALERESQRVVERLSFISCLARMWKVAAVTMGCSPEDPADEATLDLDDLRATLGRWINRARHNGNELRALLEQVRDYHLPKPSADHESLLEYDRQRLVKESLLERIIVATVEMSDAVRLLSAAVAARNEGPLAPNIATATPDAALAIVVFAALLRRDLEAARTYWGMLLEAYRSVPLLYVPLARGGDPGEIVTTRIRQRAIQDLLTGMPRAGLLLETTQLVETARAMERRHPVGPGAVTEFDELFRIGYTSLVEAIVRSSHTWDDEDAPSDSLVASLEEITESLLRSWLAHSRTLRLSVLEKVEDTEQWNATVEFIQRYGADIFTQRFLNLGNIRAILHQGVDVWLEQLAASENQTTLKLIDELDDGISSGDADALLTIILESIVENYGEYRDYNSTTTQSDRGEMLYSLLDFLRLRSRYDRVSWNLRPVVWAHELLVRNGQNEAARMWRRALRERV
;
A
#
# COMPACT_ATOMS: atom_id res chain seq x y z
N LYS A 1 10.74 -20.61 13.89
CA LYS A 1 11.51 -21.42 12.90
C LYS A 1 11.16 -22.92 12.90
N ALA A 2 11.15 -23.61 14.04
CA ALA A 2 10.85 -25.05 14.09
C ALA A 2 9.45 -25.41 13.54
N TYR A 3 8.40 -24.66 13.93
CA TYR A 3 7.05 -24.82 13.38
C TYR A 3 7.04 -24.77 11.86
N ALA A 4 7.65 -23.74 11.26
CA ALA A 4 7.66 -23.55 9.81
C ALA A 4 8.34 -24.70 9.06
N LEU A 5 9.51 -25.17 9.51
CA LEU A 5 10.19 -26.27 8.85
C LEU A 5 9.36 -27.57 8.85
N VAL A 6 8.65 -27.84 9.95
CA VAL A 6 7.77 -29.01 10.02
C VAL A 6 6.54 -28.82 9.16
N LEU A 7 5.93 -27.62 9.17
CA LEU A 7 4.79 -27.28 8.33
C LEU A 7 5.13 -27.38 6.84
N ASP A 8 6.27 -26.85 6.41
CA ASP A 8 6.74 -26.97 5.03
C ASP A 8 6.89 -28.44 4.62
N ALA A 9 7.52 -29.26 5.45
CA ALA A 9 7.67 -30.70 5.18
C ALA A 9 6.32 -31.44 5.15
N LEU A 10 5.35 -31.05 5.97
CA LEU A 10 4.00 -31.62 5.96
C LEU A 10 3.21 -31.20 4.72
N LEU A 11 3.31 -29.93 4.31
CA LEU A 11 2.69 -29.41 3.09
C LEU A 11 3.29 -30.06 1.85
N GLU A 12 4.62 -30.23 1.78
CA GLU A 12 5.29 -30.99 0.70
C GLU A 12 4.82 -32.44 0.61
N ARG A 13 4.51 -33.05 1.76
CA ARG A 13 3.95 -34.42 1.84
C ARG A 13 2.43 -34.47 1.68
N ARG A 14 1.77 -33.32 1.49
CA ARG A 14 0.32 -33.18 1.34
C ARG A 14 -0.49 -33.72 2.53
N ASP A 15 0.08 -33.67 3.74
CA ASP A 15 -0.65 -34.01 4.96
C ASP A 15 -1.36 -32.77 5.50
N PHE A 16 -2.54 -32.50 4.94
CA PHE A 16 -3.34 -31.30 5.25
C PHE A 16 -3.92 -31.32 6.65
N ILE A 17 -4.24 -32.49 7.22
CA ILE A 17 -4.85 -32.57 8.56
C ILE A 17 -3.79 -32.31 9.64
N ALA A 18 -2.61 -32.91 9.51
CA ALA A 18 -1.52 -32.68 10.44
C ALA A 18 -1.00 -31.24 10.36
N SER A 19 -0.82 -30.71 9.15
CA SER A 19 -0.39 -29.32 8.94
C SER A 19 -1.42 -28.31 9.48
N MET A 20 -2.72 -28.53 9.25
CA MET A 20 -3.80 -27.74 9.84
C MET A 20 -3.69 -27.73 11.38
N SER A 21 -3.57 -28.90 11.99
CA SER A 21 -3.49 -29.04 13.45
C SER A 21 -2.26 -28.31 14.01
N LEU A 22 -1.13 -28.37 13.31
CA LEU A 22 0.10 -27.69 13.71
C LEU A 22 0.02 -26.16 13.52
N LEU A 23 -0.66 -25.68 12.46
CA LEU A 23 -0.95 -24.24 12.28
C LEU A 23 -1.79 -23.71 13.44
N ILE A 24 -2.88 -24.39 13.78
CA ILE A 24 -3.75 -23.99 14.90
C ILE A 24 -2.98 -24.02 16.22
N HIS A 25 -2.13 -25.02 16.43
CA HIS A 25 -1.30 -25.08 17.63
C HIS A 25 -0.30 -23.93 17.69
N TRP A 26 0.35 -23.56 16.58
CA TRP A 26 1.23 -22.39 16.54
C TRP A 26 0.45 -21.10 16.86
N LEU A 27 -0.75 -20.92 16.29
CA LEU A 27 -1.61 -19.78 16.58
C LEU A 27 -1.95 -19.69 18.08
N SER A 28 -2.28 -20.81 18.73
CA SER A 28 -2.54 -20.86 20.18
C SER A 28 -1.32 -20.57 21.07
N GLN A 29 -0.11 -20.51 20.49
CA GLN A 29 1.13 -20.20 21.20
C GLN A 29 1.72 -18.85 20.75
N ALA A 30 0.93 -18.01 20.09
CA ALA A 30 1.40 -16.76 19.50
C ALA A 30 2.03 -15.78 20.51
N ASP A 31 1.58 -15.79 21.78
CA ASP A 31 2.17 -14.99 22.86
C ASP A 31 3.61 -15.40 23.22
N ARG A 32 3.98 -16.66 22.96
CA ARG A 32 5.30 -17.21 23.27
C ARG A 32 6.18 -17.33 22.05
N VAL A 33 5.57 -17.60 20.90
CA VAL A 33 6.24 -17.82 19.63
C VAL A 33 5.61 -16.87 18.61
N PRO A 34 6.34 -15.81 18.19
CA PRO A 34 5.78 -14.83 17.28
C PRO A 34 5.35 -15.50 15.97
N LEU A 35 4.27 -14.98 15.38
CA LEU A 35 3.70 -15.48 14.13
C LEU A 35 4.56 -15.09 12.91
N GLU A 36 5.41 -14.08 13.05
CA GLU A 36 6.33 -13.62 12.00
C GLU A 36 7.73 -13.41 12.58
N GLN A 37 8.74 -14.03 11.97
CA GLN A 37 10.15 -13.85 12.34
C GLN A 37 11.06 -14.10 11.13
N GLY A 38 11.62 -13.03 10.57
CA GLY A 38 12.48 -13.11 9.38
C GLY A 38 11.72 -13.72 8.19
N ASP A 39 12.25 -14.77 7.60
CA ASP A 39 11.64 -15.45 6.44
C ASP A 39 10.45 -16.36 6.80
N VAL A 40 10.16 -16.53 8.08
CA VAL A 40 9.10 -17.41 8.57
C VAL A 40 7.86 -16.58 8.90
N SER A 41 6.74 -16.86 8.23
CA SER A 41 5.44 -16.22 8.49
C SER A 41 4.34 -17.28 8.56
N PHE A 42 3.56 -17.25 9.65
CA PHE A 42 2.32 -18.01 9.81
C PHE A 42 1.36 -17.71 8.66
N SER A 43 1.19 -16.43 8.33
CA SER A 43 0.27 -15.95 7.29
C SER A 43 0.52 -16.63 5.96
N ARG A 44 1.79 -16.68 5.53
CA ARG A 44 2.20 -17.32 4.28
C ARG A 44 1.88 -18.83 4.28
N LEU A 45 2.14 -19.52 5.38
CA LEU A 45 1.91 -20.97 5.47
C LEU A 45 0.42 -21.32 5.58
N ALA A 46 -0.38 -20.50 6.24
CA ALA A 46 -1.83 -20.67 6.33
C ALA A 46 -2.51 -20.42 4.98
N GLU A 47 -2.08 -19.39 4.23
CA GLU A 47 -2.56 -19.14 2.88
C GLU A 47 -2.16 -20.26 1.91
N ARG A 48 -0.89 -20.69 1.96
CA ARG A 48 -0.41 -21.83 1.18
C ARG A 48 -1.19 -23.09 1.48
N TRP A 49 -1.43 -23.40 2.75
CA TRP A 49 -2.24 -24.55 3.15
C TRP A 49 -3.62 -24.52 2.50
N LEU A 50 -4.29 -23.36 2.49
CA LEU A 50 -5.63 -23.23 1.93
C LEU A 50 -5.63 -23.37 0.40
N LEU A 51 -4.64 -22.80 -0.28
CA LEU A 51 -4.49 -22.92 -1.74
C LEU A 51 -4.18 -24.37 -2.14
N ASP A 52 -3.17 -24.98 -1.53
CA ASP A 52 -2.76 -26.37 -1.79
C ASP A 52 -3.92 -27.33 -1.46
N TRP A 53 -4.71 -27.05 -0.40
CA TRP A 53 -5.92 -27.82 -0.06
C TRP A 53 -6.94 -27.81 -1.19
N PHE A 54 -7.23 -26.65 -1.77
CA PHE A 54 -8.22 -26.54 -2.86
C PHE A 54 -7.71 -27.10 -4.18
N GLU A 55 -6.41 -26.95 -4.47
CA GLU A 55 -5.79 -27.48 -5.70
C GLU A 55 -5.76 -29.01 -5.71
N GLU A 56 -5.23 -29.63 -4.65
CA GLU A 56 -5.04 -31.09 -4.60
C GLU A 56 -6.35 -31.87 -4.38
N ASN A 57 -7.36 -31.23 -3.81
CA ASN A 57 -8.66 -31.86 -3.58
C ASN A 57 -9.71 -31.36 -4.58
N GLY A 58 -9.27 -30.83 -5.73
CA GLY A 58 -10.13 -30.38 -6.84
C GLY A 58 -11.24 -31.37 -7.21
N ASP A 59 -10.88 -32.65 -7.23
CA ASP A 59 -11.75 -33.78 -7.63
C ASP A 59 -12.66 -34.30 -6.49
N GLN A 60 -12.53 -33.76 -5.27
CA GLN A 60 -13.42 -34.14 -4.16
C GLN A 60 -14.72 -33.35 -4.20
N ALA A 61 -15.81 -34.01 -3.80
CA ALA A 61 -17.12 -33.40 -3.64
C ALA A 61 -17.06 -32.11 -2.79
N ASP A 62 -17.73 -31.07 -3.28
CA ASP A 62 -17.75 -29.73 -2.67
C ASP A 62 -18.12 -29.75 -1.19
N GLY A 63 -19.06 -30.62 -0.79
CA GLY A 63 -19.47 -30.75 0.61
C GLY A 63 -18.33 -31.16 1.54
N GLN A 64 -17.43 -32.04 1.10
CA GLN A 64 -16.28 -32.47 1.91
C GLN A 64 -15.22 -31.38 1.99
N ARG A 65 -14.92 -30.73 0.86
CA ARG A 65 -14.02 -29.57 0.81
C ARG A 65 -14.49 -28.46 1.74
N TRP A 66 -15.77 -28.10 1.63
CA TRP A 66 -16.39 -27.08 2.46
C TRP A 66 -16.29 -27.42 3.95
N LYS A 67 -16.60 -28.66 4.33
CA LYS A 67 -16.59 -29.08 5.73
C LYS A 67 -15.22 -28.91 6.38
N ILE A 68 -14.14 -29.24 5.66
CA ILE A 68 -12.77 -29.10 6.17
C ILE A 68 -12.35 -27.63 6.19
N THR A 69 -12.64 -26.87 5.13
CA THR A 69 -12.37 -25.43 5.08
C THR A 69 -13.07 -24.69 6.22
N ARG A 70 -14.36 -24.94 6.43
CA ARG A 70 -15.12 -24.36 7.54
C ARG A 70 -14.50 -24.72 8.89
N LYS A 71 -14.20 -26.00 9.10
CA LYS A 71 -13.56 -26.48 10.32
C LYS A 71 -12.22 -25.80 10.60
N PHE A 72 -11.43 -25.53 9.57
CA PHE A 72 -10.18 -24.80 9.70
C PHE A 72 -10.40 -23.36 10.19
N PHE A 73 -11.35 -22.63 9.58
CA PHE A 73 -11.69 -21.28 10.04
C PHE A 73 -12.32 -21.27 11.44
N ASP A 74 -13.17 -22.22 11.78
CA ASP A 74 -13.74 -22.36 13.13
C ASP A 74 -12.61 -22.55 14.17
N TYR A 75 -11.57 -23.30 13.82
CA TYR A 75 -10.39 -23.44 14.68
C TYR A 75 -9.53 -22.18 14.74
N ILE A 76 -9.36 -21.44 13.64
CA ILE A 76 -8.68 -20.15 13.69
C ILE A 76 -9.43 -19.20 14.63
N GLU A 77 -10.74 -19.07 14.46
CA GLU A 77 -11.58 -18.19 15.30
C GLU A 77 -11.48 -18.56 16.78
N ALA A 78 -11.50 -19.85 17.12
CA ALA A 78 -11.41 -20.31 18.51
C ALA A 78 -10.02 -20.14 19.15
N ASN A 79 -8.95 -20.07 18.36
CA ASN A 79 -7.56 -20.05 18.87
C ASN A 79 -6.84 -18.71 18.61
N ALA A 80 -7.45 -17.77 17.89
CA ALA A 80 -6.83 -16.48 17.59
C ALA A 80 -6.81 -15.51 18.78
N GLU A 81 -7.67 -15.71 19.79
CA GLU A 81 -7.78 -14.83 20.97
C GLU A 81 -7.78 -13.34 20.55
N ASP A 82 -6.85 -12.54 21.05
CA ASP A 82 -6.71 -11.11 20.75
C ASP A 82 -6.39 -10.82 19.27
N TYR A 83 -5.76 -11.75 18.53
CA TYR A 83 -5.49 -11.60 17.10
C TYR A 83 -6.79 -11.56 16.27
N TRP A 84 -7.90 -12.07 16.80
CA TRP A 84 -9.17 -12.05 16.08
C TRP A 84 -9.71 -10.62 15.92
N SER A 85 -9.43 -9.73 16.88
CA SER A 85 -9.90 -8.33 16.92
C SER A 85 -8.86 -7.33 16.43
N VAL A 86 -9.33 -6.18 15.96
CA VAL A 86 -8.43 -5.07 15.57
C VAL A 86 -7.83 -4.45 16.84
N PRO A 87 -6.50 -4.24 16.90
CA PRO A 87 -5.88 -3.60 18.06
C PRO A 87 -6.30 -2.13 18.18
N ARG A 88 -6.26 -1.59 19.40
CA ARG A 88 -6.41 -0.15 19.67
C ARG A 88 -5.05 0.51 19.71
N PHE A 89 -4.98 1.78 19.33
CA PHE A 89 -3.76 2.57 19.46
C PHE A 89 -3.62 3.06 20.91
N GLU A 90 -2.58 2.62 21.60
CA GLU A 90 -2.44 2.81 23.05
C GLU A 90 -1.63 4.07 23.43
N ILE A 91 -0.88 4.64 22.49
CA ILE A 91 -0.08 5.85 22.71
C ILE A 91 -0.98 7.09 22.73
N GLY A 92 -0.93 7.86 23.81
CA GLY A 92 -1.69 9.10 23.98
C GLY A 92 -3.09 8.94 24.61
N SER A 93 -3.49 7.72 24.97
CA SER A 93 -4.73 7.47 25.71
C SER A 93 -4.66 7.88 27.20
N SER A 94 -3.48 8.26 27.70
CA SER A 94 -3.21 8.66 29.09
C SER A 94 -3.46 10.16 29.42
N SER A 95 -3.98 10.97 28.50
CA SER A 95 -4.35 12.39 28.77
C SER A 95 -5.84 12.71 28.57
N ARG A 96 -6.70 11.70 28.75
CA ARG A 96 -8.12 11.92 29.06
C ARG A 96 -8.46 11.15 30.32
N SER A 97 -8.00 11.66 31.45
CA SER A 97 -8.64 11.37 32.74
C SER A 97 -10.10 11.81 32.60
N THR A 98 -10.98 10.84 32.40
CA THR A 98 -12.41 11.01 32.65
C THR A 98 -12.54 11.54 34.07
N PRO A 99 -13.24 12.67 34.31
CA PRO A 99 -13.55 13.07 35.67
C PRO A 99 -14.40 11.94 36.24
N LYS A 100 -13.89 11.24 37.26
CA LYS A 100 -14.75 10.33 38.04
C LYS A 100 -15.91 11.17 38.56
N PRO A 101 -17.17 10.76 38.36
CA PRO A 101 -18.28 11.44 38.99
C PRO A 101 -18.17 11.26 40.50
N ASP A 102 -18.36 12.35 41.24
CA ASP A 102 -18.36 12.42 42.70
C ASP A 102 -19.22 11.30 43.29
N ASP A 103 -18.58 10.33 43.96
CA ASP A 103 -19.26 9.34 44.79
C ASP A 103 -19.29 9.85 46.24
N PRO A 104 -20.46 10.22 46.81
CA PRO A 104 -20.56 10.87 48.11
C PRO A 104 -20.56 9.90 49.30
N PHE A 105 -20.05 8.67 49.15
CA PHE A 105 -20.13 7.63 50.19
C PHE A 105 -18.85 6.81 50.38
N ALA A 106 -17.74 7.46 50.71
CA ALA A 106 -16.55 6.75 51.21
C ALA A 106 -15.81 7.53 52.30
N ASP A 107 -16.51 7.87 53.38
CA ASP A 107 -15.90 8.05 54.70
C ASP A 107 -15.93 6.70 55.42
N GLU A 108 -14.78 6.01 55.53
CA GLU A 108 -14.29 5.48 56.81
C GLU A 108 -12.85 4.91 56.71
N PRO A 109 -12.05 5.00 57.79
CA PRO A 109 -10.60 4.84 57.76
C PRO A 109 -10.18 3.41 58.08
N TYR A 110 -9.22 2.86 57.33
CA TYR A 110 -8.45 1.69 57.76
C TYR A 110 -6.95 1.99 57.75
N ALA A 111 -6.36 1.79 58.93
CA ALA A 111 -4.98 2.02 59.28
C ALA A 111 -4.08 0.80 58.97
N GLY A 112 -2.79 1.09 58.73
CA GLY A 112 -1.66 0.15 58.62
C GLY A 112 -1.12 0.09 57.19
N GLU A 113 0.14 0.40 56.87
CA GLU A 113 1.38 0.37 57.64
C GLU A 113 2.31 1.52 57.23
N VAL A 114 3.04 2.03 58.22
CA VAL A 114 4.03 3.10 58.10
C VAL A 114 5.34 2.48 57.60
N ALA A 115 5.83 2.93 56.44
CA ALA A 115 7.24 2.82 56.09
C ALA A 115 7.86 4.22 56.29
N GLU A 116 8.96 4.25 57.03
CA GLU A 116 9.67 5.42 57.54
C GLU A 116 10.01 6.42 56.41
N GLU A 117 9.57 7.67 56.55
CA GLU A 117 10.07 8.82 55.78
C GLU A 117 11.34 9.33 56.45
N ASP A 118 12.44 9.37 55.69
CA ASP A 118 13.70 10.00 56.10
C ASP A 118 13.48 11.50 56.36
N GLU A 119 13.75 11.90 57.60
CA GLU A 119 13.49 13.21 58.22
C GLU A 119 14.45 14.34 57.79
N ASP A 120 15.05 14.27 56.60
CA ASP A 120 16.15 15.19 56.20
C ASP A 120 15.74 16.32 55.23
N ASN A 121 14.48 16.40 54.78
CA ASN A 121 14.08 17.38 53.76
C ASN A 121 13.48 18.70 54.28
N GLU A 122 13.29 18.87 55.60
CA GLU A 122 12.79 20.13 56.19
C GLU A 122 13.90 21.14 56.53
N LEU A 123 15.19 20.76 56.49
CA LEU A 123 16.29 21.62 56.92
C LEU A 123 16.70 22.71 55.89
N PHE A 124 16.29 22.57 54.62
CA PHE A 124 16.69 23.49 53.53
C PHE A 124 15.57 24.36 52.94
N GLY A 125 14.32 24.23 53.41
CA GLY A 125 13.17 24.98 52.88
C GLY A 125 13.26 26.50 53.09
N ALA A 126 13.96 26.95 54.13
CA ALA A 126 14.05 28.37 54.48
C ALA A 126 14.94 29.23 53.54
N ALA A 127 15.70 28.61 52.62
CA ALA A 127 16.57 29.34 51.70
C ALA A 127 15.87 29.77 50.37
N TYR A 128 14.65 29.28 50.12
CA TYR A 128 13.95 29.47 48.84
C TYR A 128 12.55 30.09 48.98
N GLU A 129 12.18 30.57 50.17
CA GLU A 129 10.83 31.11 50.46
C GLU A 129 10.49 32.40 49.69
N ASP A 130 11.49 33.11 49.14
CA ASP A 130 11.33 34.38 48.41
C ASP A 130 11.83 34.36 46.95
N VAL A 131 12.10 33.19 46.36
CA VAL A 131 12.54 33.10 44.95
C VAL A 131 11.35 32.76 44.05
N VAL A 132 10.74 33.78 43.46
CA VAL A 132 9.77 33.58 42.37
C VAL A 132 10.57 33.24 41.11
N TYR A 133 10.55 31.97 40.69
CA TYR A 133 11.04 31.58 39.38
C TYR A 133 10.24 32.33 38.32
N ARG A 134 10.93 33.17 37.55
CA ARG A 134 10.34 33.90 36.43
C ARG A 134 10.78 33.18 35.17
N ASP A 135 9.84 32.45 34.60
CA ASP A 135 10.02 31.71 33.36
C ASP A 135 10.52 32.65 32.25
N SER A 136 11.71 32.35 31.72
CA SER A 136 12.34 33.08 30.62
C SER A 136 12.22 32.36 29.28
N THR A 137 11.54 31.21 29.25
CA THR A 137 11.37 30.33 28.10
C THR A 137 9.88 30.03 27.98
N ASP A 138 9.16 30.96 27.34
CA ASP A 138 7.71 30.85 27.02
C ASP A 138 7.49 29.82 25.90
N ASP A 139 7.90 28.56 26.13
CA ASP A 139 7.77 27.44 25.20
C ASP A 139 6.67 26.44 25.58
N GLY A 140 5.99 26.68 26.72
CA GLY A 140 4.83 25.90 27.15
C GLY A 140 5.16 24.48 27.64
N VAL A 141 6.43 24.18 27.95
CA VAL A 141 6.85 22.87 28.48
C VAL A 141 7.29 23.00 29.95
N GLU A 142 6.44 22.56 30.89
CA GLU A 142 6.83 22.39 32.29
C GLU A 142 7.49 21.00 32.50
N GLY A 143 8.83 20.93 32.45
CA GLY A 143 9.57 19.69 32.73
C GLY A 143 11.09 19.80 32.63
N ALA A 144 11.82 18.90 33.31
CA ALA A 144 13.29 18.85 33.25
C ALA A 144 13.76 18.43 31.85
N VAL A 145 14.55 19.28 31.20
CA VAL A 145 14.95 19.23 29.77
C VAL A 145 15.94 18.10 29.42
N PHE A 146 16.35 17.27 30.37
CA PHE A 146 17.31 16.20 30.11
C PHE A 146 16.73 14.86 30.61
N GLU A 147 16.48 13.92 29.68
CA GLU A 147 16.15 12.48 29.84
C GLU A 147 14.73 11.99 29.44
N THR A 148 13.82 12.82 28.92
CA THR A 148 12.45 12.34 28.58
C THR A 148 12.24 11.92 27.12
N ASP A 149 13.06 12.40 26.18
CA ASP A 149 12.78 12.26 24.74
C ASP A 149 12.95 10.84 24.20
N ASP A 150 14.01 10.11 24.59
CA ASP A 150 14.25 8.73 24.12
C ASP A 150 13.10 7.75 24.46
N ARG A 151 12.39 7.99 25.58
CA ARG A 151 11.29 7.11 26.02
C ARG A 151 10.05 7.25 25.16
N VAL A 152 9.78 8.44 24.61
CA VAL A 152 8.65 8.70 23.72
C VAL A 152 8.91 8.09 22.33
N TYR A 153 10.15 8.14 21.87
CA TYR A 153 10.55 7.64 20.55
C TYR A 153 10.44 6.12 20.44
N GLU A 154 10.99 5.40 21.41
CA GLU A 154 10.83 3.95 21.46
C GLU A 154 9.37 3.53 21.66
N ALA A 155 8.53 4.39 22.26
CA ALA A 155 7.12 4.06 22.46
C ALA A 155 6.41 3.89 21.12
N LEU A 156 6.52 4.85 20.19
CA LEU A 156 5.88 4.78 18.87
C LEU A 156 6.35 3.57 18.06
N GLU A 157 7.66 3.27 18.09
CA GLU A 157 8.20 2.10 17.39
C GLU A 157 7.68 0.79 17.97
N ARG A 158 7.67 0.65 19.30
CA ARG A 158 7.15 -0.55 19.99
C ARG A 158 5.67 -0.76 19.72
N GLU A 159 4.89 0.31 19.80
CA GLU A 159 3.45 0.25 19.53
C GLU A 159 3.15 -0.06 18.06
N SER A 160 3.88 0.57 17.13
CA SER A 160 3.78 0.28 15.70
C SER A 160 4.04 -1.20 15.45
N GLN A 161 5.11 -1.79 16.02
CA GLN A 161 5.40 -3.21 15.87
C GLN A 161 4.27 -4.12 16.39
N ARG A 162 3.72 -3.82 17.57
CA ARG A 162 2.59 -4.57 18.16
C ARG A 162 1.35 -4.53 17.27
N VAL A 163 0.98 -3.35 16.78
CA VAL A 163 -0.19 -3.16 15.91
C VAL A 163 0.02 -3.88 14.56
N VAL A 164 1.21 -3.76 13.98
CA VAL A 164 1.56 -4.36 12.69
C VAL A 164 1.41 -5.88 12.72
N GLU A 165 1.88 -6.55 13.76
CA GLU A 165 1.77 -8.01 13.87
C GLU A 165 0.31 -8.47 13.87
N ARG A 166 -0.58 -7.71 14.52
CA ARG A 166 -2.03 -7.95 14.48
C ARG A 166 -2.61 -7.68 13.09
N LEU A 167 -2.19 -6.61 12.43
CA LEU A 167 -2.63 -6.27 11.07
C LEU A 167 -2.23 -7.34 10.05
N SER A 168 -1.02 -7.90 10.14
CA SER A 168 -0.55 -9.00 9.28
C SER A 168 -1.51 -10.20 9.34
N PHE A 169 -1.93 -10.59 10.56
CA PHE A 169 -2.90 -11.68 10.76
C PHE A 169 -4.28 -11.34 10.18
N ILE A 170 -4.78 -10.14 10.43
CA ILE A 170 -6.08 -9.66 9.91
C ILE A 170 -6.08 -9.66 8.37
N SER A 171 -5.02 -9.17 7.75
CA SER A 171 -4.86 -9.21 6.28
C SER A 171 -4.77 -10.64 5.76
N CYS A 172 -4.08 -11.55 6.45
CA CYS A 172 -4.05 -12.98 6.12
C CYS A 172 -5.46 -13.58 6.12
N LEU A 173 -6.22 -13.34 7.19
CA LEU A 173 -7.59 -13.83 7.33
C LEU A 173 -8.48 -13.33 6.18
N ALA A 174 -8.37 -12.04 5.83
CA ALA A 174 -9.09 -11.47 4.69
C ALA A 174 -8.73 -12.18 3.37
N ARG A 175 -7.45 -12.40 3.08
CA ARG A 175 -7.00 -13.11 1.87
C ARG A 175 -7.52 -14.55 1.83
N MET A 176 -7.48 -15.27 2.96
CA MET A 176 -8.01 -16.62 3.06
C MET A 176 -9.53 -16.68 2.85
N TRP A 177 -10.29 -15.73 3.41
CA TRP A 177 -11.73 -15.61 3.13
C TRP A 177 -12.01 -15.35 1.66
N LYS A 178 -11.21 -14.53 0.98
CA LYS A 178 -11.35 -14.30 -0.48
C LYS A 178 -11.16 -15.58 -1.28
N VAL A 179 -10.12 -16.35 -0.97
CA VAL A 179 -9.87 -17.66 -1.63
C VAL A 179 -11.06 -18.59 -1.41
N ALA A 180 -11.52 -18.73 -0.16
CA ALA A 180 -12.68 -19.58 0.15
C ALA A 180 -13.96 -19.08 -0.56
N ALA A 181 -14.18 -17.77 -0.62
CA ALA A 181 -15.35 -17.17 -1.27
C ALA A 181 -15.37 -17.43 -2.77
N VAL A 182 -14.24 -17.24 -3.47
CA VAL A 182 -14.15 -17.47 -4.91
C VAL A 182 -14.31 -18.96 -5.22
N THR A 183 -13.58 -19.83 -4.53
CA THR A 183 -13.63 -21.28 -4.80
C THR A 183 -15.00 -21.87 -4.51
N MET A 184 -15.60 -21.55 -3.35
CA MET A 184 -16.92 -22.08 -2.98
C MET A 184 -18.08 -21.30 -3.61
N GLY A 185 -17.84 -20.09 -4.11
CA GLY A 185 -18.84 -19.28 -4.79
C GLY A 185 -19.02 -19.62 -6.27
N CYS A 186 -17.99 -20.17 -6.92
CA CYS A 186 -18.05 -20.63 -8.30
C CYS A 186 -19.05 -21.78 -8.46
N SER A 187 -19.95 -21.71 -9.45
CA SER A 187 -20.80 -22.84 -9.81
C SER A 187 -19.93 -24.05 -10.19
N PRO A 188 -20.20 -25.24 -9.64
CA PRO A 188 -19.44 -26.44 -9.97
C PRO A 188 -19.65 -26.83 -11.43
N GLU A 189 -18.65 -27.51 -11.99
CA GLU A 189 -18.73 -28.00 -13.37
C GLU A 189 -19.63 -29.24 -13.48
N ASP A 190 -19.70 -30.04 -12.41
CA ASP A 190 -20.60 -31.19 -12.27
C ASP A 190 -21.75 -30.87 -11.28
N PRO A 191 -23.03 -30.94 -11.71
CA PRO A 191 -24.19 -30.77 -10.82
C PRO A 191 -24.24 -31.77 -9.66
N ALA A 192 -23.58 -32.93 -9.78
CA ALA A 192 -23.53 -33.94 -8.73
C ALA A 192 -22.71 -33.47 -7.51
N ASP A 193 -21.69 -32.63 -7.71
CA ASP A 193 -20.88 -32.07 -6.63
C ASP A 193 -21.68 -31.05 -5.80
N GLU A 194 -22.51 -30.24 -6.47
CA GLU A 194 -23.41 -29.28 -5.80
C GLU A 194 -24.39 -29.97 -4.86
N ALA A 195 -24.90 -31.14 -5.24
CA ALA A 195 -25.87 -31.89 -4.43
C ALA A 195 -25.30 -32.37 -3.09
N THR A 196 -23.98 -32.40 -2.93
CA THR A 196 -23.32 -32.77 -1.66
C THR A 196 -23.16 -31.59 -0.69
N LEU A 197 -23.34 -30.36 -1.19
CA LEU A 197 -23.07 -29.13 -0.47
C LEU A 197 -24.34 -28.63 0.21
N ASP A 198 -24.28 -28.44 1.53
CA ASP A 198 -25.35 -27.75 2.26
C ASP A 198 -25.27 -26.25 1.99
N LEU A 199 -26.06 -25.80 1.01
CA LEU A 199 -26.11 -24.40 0.59
C LEU A 199 -26.64 -23.47 1.67
N ASP A 200 -27.49 -23.95 2.59
CA ASP A 200 -27.97 -23.14 3.73
C ASP A 200 -26.84 -22.92 4.74
N ASP A 201 -26.10 -23.99 5.09
CA ASP A 201 -24.93 -23.89 5.98
C ASP A 201 -23.83 -23.00 5.40
N LEU A 202 -23.52 -23.17 4.11
CA LEU A 202 -22.56 -22.33 3.40
C LEU A 202 -22.96 -20.86 3.50
N ARG A 203 -24.20 -20.52 3.09
CA ARG A 203 -24.70 -19.14 3.11
C ARG A 203 -24.71 -18.54 4.51
N ALA A 204 -25.14 -19.31 5.51
CA ALA A 204 -25.13 -18.87 6.90
C ALA A 204 -23.70 -18.56 7.38
N THR A 205 -22.73 -19.41 7.03
CA THR A 205 -21.33 -19.25 7.43
C THR A 205 -20.67 -18.07 6.73
N LEU A 206 -20.82 -17.95 5.40
CA LEU A 206 -20.33 -16.80 4.65
C LEU A 206 -20.97 -15.50 5.18
N GLY A 207 -22.26 -15.52 5.54
CA GLY A 207 -22.94 -14.40 6.20
C GLY A 207 -22.30 -13.99 7.53
N ARG A 208 -21.90 -14.96 8.37
CA ARG A 208 -21.14 -14.66 9.60
C ARG A 208 -19.79 -14.02 9.30
N TRP A 209 -19.05 -14.54 8.31
CA TRP A 209 -17.76 -13.96 7.90
C TRP A 209 -17.92 -12.55 7.33
N ILE A 210 -18.97 -12.27 6.54
CA ILE A 210 -19.28 -10.91 6.05
C ILE A 210 -19.49 -9.95 7.23
N ASN A 211 -20.29 -10.35 8.22
CA ASN A 211 -20.55 -9.50 9.38
C ASN A 211 -19.27 -9.24 10.19
N ARG A 212 -18.43 -10.27 10.39
CA ARG A 212 -17.14 -10.12 11.07
C ARG A 212 -16.18 -9.22 10.27
N ALA A 213 -16.06 -9.42 8.96
CA ALA A 213 -15.20 -8.61 8.10
C ALA A 213 -15.65 -7.13 8.07
N ARG A 214 -16.97 -6.86 8.06
CA ARG A 214 -17.50 -5.50 8.18
C ARG A 214 -17.18 -4.86 9.52
N HIS A 215 -17.33 -5.61 10.61
CA HIS A 215 -16.99 -5.14 11.95
C HIS A 215 -15.49 -4.79 12.04
N ASN A 216 -14.61 -5.70 11.62
CA ASN A 216 -13.16 -5.45 11.59
C ASN A 216 -12.82 -4.26 10.67
N GLY A 217 -13.48 -4.13 9.52
CA GLY A 217 -13.30 -2.99 8.63
C GLY A 217 -13.71 -1.64 9.25
N ASN A 218 -14.69 -1.62 10.16
CA ASN A 218 -15.06 -0.40 10.90
C ASN A 218 -14.04 -0.07 11.98
N GLU A 219 -13.57 -1.08 12.73
CA GLU A 219 -12.52 -0.90 13.74
C GLU A 219 -11.19 -0.45 13.12
N LEU A 220 -10.82 -0.98 11.95
CA LEU A 220 -9.63 -0.55 11.22
C LEU A 220 -9.71 0.92 10.77
N ARG A 221 -10.89 1.40 10.36
CA ARG A 221 -11.10 2.83 10.05
C ARG A 221 -10.96 3.70 11.30
N ALA A 222 -11.49 3.25 12.44
CA ALA A 222 -11.32 3.95 13.71
C ALA A 222 -9.85 3.98 14.17
N LEU A 223 -9.11 2.89 13.96
CA LEU A 223 -7.67 2.83 14.20
C LEU A 223 -6.90 3.78 13.28
N LEU A 224 -7.29 3.86 12.00
CA LEU A 224 -6.69 4.77 11.03
C LEU A 224 -6.83 6.23 11.46
N GLU A 225 -8.00 6.61 11.96
CA GLU A 225 -8.27 7.95 12.50
C GLU A 225 -7.41 8.23 13.75
N GLN A 226 -7.33 7.28 14.69
CA GLN A 226 -6.50 7.41 15.90
C GLN A 226 -5.02 7.68 15.57
N VAL A 227 -4.45 6.92 14.64
CA VAL A 227 -3.04 7.09 14.24
C VAL A 227 -2.85 8.37 13.43
N ARG A 228 -3.81 8.76 12.59
CA ARG A 228 -3.75 10.02 11.83
C ARG A 228 -3.63 11.22 12.79
N ASP A 229 -4.48 11.24 13.82
CA ASP A 229 -4.62 12.35 14.76
C ASP A 229 -3.47 12.42 15.80
N TYR A 230 -2.55 11.44 15.80
CA TYR A 230 -1.33 11.47 16.61
C TYR A 230 -0.32 12.50 16.03
N HIS A 231 -0.05 13.59 16.74
CA HIS A 231 0.82 14.67 16.25
C HIS A 231 2.29 14.41 16.57
N LEU A 232 3.16 14.62 15.58
CA LEU A 232 4.61 14.59 15.76
C LEU A 232 5.13 16.01 16.09
N PRO A 233 6.13 16.16 16.97
CA PRO A 233 6.78 17.44 17.21
C PRO A 233 7.37 18.03 15.92
N LYS A 234 7.34 19.36 15.76
CA LYS A 234 7.98 20.02 14.61
C LYS A 234 9.51 20.01 14.79
N PRO A 235 10.29 19.68 13.74
CA PRO A 235 11.74 19.70 13.83
C PRO A 235 12.28 21.13 13.87
N SER A 236 13.46 21.29 14.46
CA SER A 236 14.30 22.49 14.27
C SER A 236 15.14 22.35 12.99
N ALA A 237 15.80 23.42 12.55
CA ALA A 237 16.69 23.38 11.39
C ALA A 237 17.99 22.57 11.62
N ASP A 238 18.23 22.09 12.84
CA ASP A 238 19.39 21.27 13.14
C ASP A 238 19.30 19.87 12.51
N HIS A 239 20.44 19.35 12.09
CA HIS A 239 20.54 18.08 11.39
C HIS A 239 20.05 16.90 12.22
N GLU A 240 20.36 16.85 13.53
CA GLU A 240 19.95 15.73 14.39
C GLU A 240 18.43 15.71 14.55
N SER A 241 17.85 16.89 14.80
CA SER A 241 16.39 17.09 14.88
C SER A 241 15.66 16.68 13.59
N LEU A 242 16.20 17.02 12.42
CA LEU A 242 15.64 16.63 11.11
C LEU A 242 15.67 15.12 10.89
N LEU A 243 16.77 14.45 11.27
CA LEU A 243 16.90 13.00 11.15
C LEU A 243 15.92 12.25 12.07
N GLU A 244 15.75 12.72 13.30
CA GLU A 244 14.82 12.15 14.27
C GLU A 244 13.37 12.29 13.82
N TYR A 245 13.00 13.49 13.36
CA TYR A 245 11.69 13.75 12.81
C TYR A 245 11.37 12.85 11.61
N ASP A 246 12.32 12.70 10.66
CA ASP A 246 12.16 11.79 9.52
C ASP A 246 11.93 10.35 9.97
N ARG A 247 12.70 9.85 10.95
CA ARG A 247 12.54 8.49 11.50
C ARG A 247 11.13 8.26 12.06
N GLN A 248 10.64 9.16 12.92
CA GLN A 248 9.31 9.01 13.52
C GLN A 248 8.18 9.14 12.49
N ARG A 249 8.33 10.09 11.56
CA ARG A 249 7.38 10.27 10.47
C ARG A 249 7.25 8.99 9.65
N LEU A 250 8.37 8.35 9.30
CA LEU A 250 8.34 7.09 8.54
C LEU A 250 7.67 5.95 9.31
N VAL A 251 7.89 5.87 10.62
CA VAL A 251 7.21 4.87 11.46
C VAL A 251 5.69 5.09 11.46
N LYS A 252 5.26 6.35 11.63
CA LYS A 252 3.84 6.73 11.58
C LYS A 252 3.22 6.46 10.20
N GLU A 253 3.87 6.92 9.13
CA GLU A 253 3.42 6.72 7.75
C GLU A 253 3.36 5.24 7.38
N SER A 254 4.36 4.45 7.76
CA SER A 254 4.38 3.01 7.54
C SER A 254 3.24 2.30 8.28
N LEU A 255 2.94 2.74 9.51
CA LEU A 255 1.81 2.21 10.27
C LEU A 255 0.47 2.55 9.59
N LEU A 256 0.26 3.81 9.19
CA LEU A 256 -0.93 4.25 8.45
C LEU A 256 -1.10 3.44 7.16
N GLU A 257 -0.03 3.30 6.37
CA GLU A 257 -0.05 2.53 5.13
C GLU A 257 -0.47 1.07 5.35
N ARG A 258 0.04 0.43 6.42
CA ARG A 258 -0.35 -0.94 6.78
C ARG A 258 -1.81 -1.05 7.22
N ILE A 259 -2.33 -0.07 7.95
CA ILE A 259 -3.76 -0.01 8.32
C ILE A 259 -4.64 0.17 7.07
N ILE A 260 -4.22 1.04 6.13
CA ILE A 260 -4.90 1.24 4.84
C ILE A 260 -4.97 -0.09 4.08
N VAL A 261 -3.84 -0.79 3.93
CA VAL A 261 -3.79 -2.10 3.25
C VAL A 261 -4.73 -3.10 3.91
N ALA A 262 -4.70 -3.24 5.25
CA ALA A 262 -5.60 -4.15 5.96
C ALA A 262 -7.09 -3.78 5.77
N THR A 263 -7.41 -2.49 5.73
CA THR A 263 -8.79 -1.99 5.51
C THR A 263 -9.28 -2.30 4.10
N VAL A 264 -8.41 -2.14 3.10
CA VAL A 264 -8.70 -2.47 1.69
C VAL A 264 -8.91 -3.97 1.54
N GLU A 265 -8.02 -4.80 2.11
CA GLU A 265 -8.13 -6.27 2.10
C GLU A 265 -9.44 -6.76 2.73
N MET A 266 -9.83 -6.20 3.88
CA MET A 266 -11.11 -6.52 4.53
C MET A 266 -12.32 -6.12 3.69
N SER A 267 -12.27 -4.93 3.08
CA SER A 267 -13.36 -4.45 2.23
C SER A 267 -13.51 -5.29 0.95
N ASP A 268 -12.40 -5.74 0.39
CA ASP A 268 -12.36 -6.68 -0.73
C ASP A 268 -12.91 -8.07 -0.33
N ALA A 269 -12.54 -8.58 0.85
CA ALA A 269 -13.12 -9.81 1.39
C ALA A 269 -14.65 -9.71 1.55
N VAL A 270 -15.16 -8.60 2.09
CA VAL A 270 -16.62 -8.35 2.16
C VAL A 270 -17.26 -8.41 0.78
N ARG A 271 -16.65 -7.78 -0.23
CA ARG A 271 -17.16 -7.77 -1.61
C ARG A 271 -17.23 -9.17 -2.20
N LEU A 272 -16.14 -9.95 -2.14
CA LEU A 272 -16.10 -11.30 -2.72
C LEU A 272 -16.96 -12.30 -1.95
N LEU A 273 -17.01 -12.22 -0.61
CA LEU A 273 -17.95 -13.02 0.18
C LEU A 273 -19.41 -12.70 -0.16
N SER A 274 -19.75 -11.42 -0.30
CA SER A 274 -21.10 -10.99 -0.70
C SER A 274 -21.45 -11.48 -2.11
N ALA A 275 -20.49 -11.42 -3.03
CA ALA A 275 -20.65 -11.92 -4.39
C ALA A 275 -20.85 -13.45 -4.41
N ALA A 276 -20.10 -14.19 -3.59
CA ALA A 276 -20.26 -15.65 -3.45
C ALA A 276 -21.63 -16.03 -2.90
N VAL A 277 -22.13 -15.33 -1.87
CA VAL A 277 -23.49 -15.54 -1.36
C VAL A 277 -24.54 -15.23 -2.43
N ALA A 278 -24.40 -14.12 -3.15
CA ALA A 278 -25.32 -13.76 -4.23
C ALA A 278 -25.28 -14.77 -5.39
N ALA A 279 -24.11 -15.31 -5.72
CA ALA A 279 -23.95 -16.32 -6.76
C ALA A 279 -24.69 -17.63 -6.43
N ARG A 280 -24.73 -18.00 -5.14
CA ARG A 280 -25.40 -19.21 -4.64
C ARG A 280 -26.88 -19.03 -4.30
N ASN A 281 -27.43 -17.82 -4.42
CA ASN A 281 -28.85 -17.58 -4.19
C ASN A 281 -29.70 -17.95 -5.41
N GLU A 282 -30.82 -18.62 -5.19
CA GLU A 282 -31.83 -18.83 -6.22
C GLU A 282 -32.53 -17.49 -6.54
N GLY A 283 -32.51 -17.09 -7.81
CA GLY A 283 -33.16 -15.87 -8.28
C GLY A 283 -32.25 -14.93 -9.08
N PRO A 284 -32.83 -13.85 -9.63
CA PRO A 284 -32.09 -12.88 -10.42
C PRO A 284 -31.11 -12.11 -9.53
N LEU A 285 -29.91 -11.89 -10.05
CA LEU A 285 -28.96 -11.00 -9.40
C LEU A 285 -29.49 -9.57 -9.43
N ALA A 286 -29.45 -8.88 -8.28
CA ALA A 286 -29.91 -7.50 -8.16
C ALA A 286 -28.96 -6.69 -7.27
N PRO A 287 -28.63 -5.44 -7.64
CA PRO A 287 -27.76 -4.60 -6.85
C PRO A 287 -28.49 -4.13 -5.58
N ASN A 288 -27.91 -4.36 -4.42
CA ASN A 288 -28.42 -3.84 -3.16
C ASN A 288 -27.87 -2.44 -2.88
N ILE A 289 -28.46 -1.43 -3.54
CA ILE A 289 -28.05 -0.02 -3.43
C ILE A 289 -28.50 0.61 -2.10
N ALA A 290 -29.40 -0.03 -1.34
CA ALA A 290 -29.89 0.51 -0.07
C ALA A 290 -28.81 0.55 1.03
N THR A 291 -27.82 -0.35 0.96
CA THR A 291 -26.80 -0.54 2.00
C THR A 291 -25.38 -0.23 1.53
N ALA A 292 -25.18 0.08 0.25
CA ALA A 292 -23.87 0.28 -0.35
C ALA A 292 -23.92 1.36 -1.44
N THR A 293 -22.76 1.94 -1.74
CA THR A 293 -22.65 2.87 -2.87
C THR A 293 -22.99 2.16 -4.19
N PRO A 294 -23.52 2.88 -5.20
CA PRO A 294 -23.92 2.27 -6.47
C PRO A 294 -22.79 1.48 -7.14
N ASP A 295 -21.57 2.00 -7.14
CA ASP A 295 -20.39 1.33 -7.71
C ASP A 295 -20.07 0.02 -6.97
N ALA A 296 -20.07 0.02 -5.63
CA ALA A 296 -19.84 -1.18 -4.83
C ALA A 296 -20.95 -2.23 -5.01
N ALA A 297 -22.21 -1.82 -5.01
CA ALA A 297 -23.35 -2.72 -5.18
C ALA A 297 -23.36 -3.38 -6.57
N LEU A 298 -23.08 -2.61 -7.63
CA LEU A 298 -22.98 -3.11 -9.00
C LEU A 298 -21.76 -4.01 -9.18
N ALA A 299 -20.62 -3.69 -8.55
CA ALA A 299 -19.44 -4.54 -8.59
C ALA A 299 -19.74 -5.92 -7.99
N ILE A 300 -20.41 -6.00 -6.83
CA ILE A 300 -20.83 -7.27 -6.21
C ILE A 300 -21.68 -8.11 -7.18
N VAL A 301 -22.63 -7.47 -7.88
CA VAL A 301 -23.48 -8.15 -8.86
C VAL A 301 -22.68 -8.71 -10.04
N VAL A 302 -21.75 -7.92 -10.59
CA VAL A 302 -20.91 -8.37 -11.70
C VAL A 302 -19.98 -9.51 -11.24
N PHE A 303 -19.37 -9.42 -10.06
CA PHE A 303 -18.59 -10.53 -9.50
C PHE A 303 -19.45 -11.79 -9.28
N ALA A 304 -20.67 -11.63 -8.75
CA ALA A 304 -21.58 -12.76 -8.57
C ALA A 304 -21.95 -13.41 -9.92
N ALA A 305 -22.19 -12.61 -10.97
CA ALA A 305 -22.45 -13.11 -12.31
C ALA A 305 -21.26 -13.89 -12.88
N LEU A 306 -20.03 -13.40 -12.68
CA LEU A 306 -18.81 -14.10 -13.06
C LEU A 306 -18.66 -15.44 -12.33
N LEU A 307 -18.91 -15.47 -11.01
CA LEU A 307 -18.88 -16.71 -10.21
C LEU A 307 -19.96 -17.71 -10.66
N ARG A 308 -21.14 -17.24 -11.06
CA ARG A 308 -22.22 -18.09 -11.63
C ARG A 308 -21.95 -18.55 -13.05
N ARG A 309 -20.92 -18.03 -13.72
CA ARG A 309 -20.69 -18.14 -15.18
C ARG A 309 -21.87 -17.60 -16.02
N ASP A 310 -22.64 -16.66 -15.46
CA ASP A 310 -23.76 -15.99 -16.13
C ASP A 310 -23.28 -14.71 -16.83
N LEU A 311 -22.77 -14.87 -18.06
CA LEU A 311 -22.22 -13.76 -18.84
C LEU A 311 -23.30 -12.77 -19.30
N GLU A 312 -24.56 -13.21 -19.43
CA GLU A 312 -25.67 -12.34 -19.82
C GLU A 312 -26.02 -11.37 -18.68
N ALA A 313 -26.11 -11.88 -17.44
CA ALA A 313 -26.29 -11.03 -16.28
C ALA A 313 -25.13 -10.03 -16.11
N ALA A 314 -23.88 -10.50 -16.28
CA ALA A 314 -22.70 -9.62 -16.21
C ALA A 314 -22.81 -8.47 -17.22
N ARG A 315 -23.13 -8.76 -18.49
CA ARG A 315 -23.32 -7.76 -19.56
C ARG A 315 -24.47 -6.81 -19.30
N THR A 316 -25.57 -7.30 -18.71
CA THR A 316 -26.75 -6.48 -18.38
C THR A 316 -26.40 -5.35 -17.42
N TYR A 317 -25.61 -5.65 -16.37
CA TYR A 317 -25.22 -4.65 -15.37
C TYR A 317 -23.91 -3.91 -15.71
N TRP A 318 -23.17 -4.37 -16.71
CA TRP A 318 -21.87 -3.82 -17.08
C TRP A 318 -21.90 -2.32 -17.41
N GLY A 319 -22.84 -1.90 -18.26
CA GLY A 319 -22.97 -0.49 -18.64
C GLY A 319 -23.26 0.42 -17.44
N MET A 320 -24.08 -0.05 -16.49
CA MET A 320 -24.38 0.67 -15.26
C MET A 320 -23.15 0.78 -14.35
N LEU A 321 -22.36 -0.29 -14.24
CA LEU A 321 -21.13 -0.29 -13.45
C LEU A 321 -20.11 0.70 -14.01
N LEU A 322 -19.90 0.71 -15.34
CA LEU A 322 -18.99 1.66 -15.97
C LEU A 322 -19.41 3.11 -15.73
N GLU A 323 -20.71 3.41 -15.79
CA GLU A 323 -21.19 4.76 -15.52
C GLU A 323 -21.02 5.16 -14.05
N ALA A 324 -21.30 4.23 -13.13
CA ALA A 324 -21.03 4.44 -11.71
C ALA A 324 -19.55 4.75 -11.46
N TYR A 325 -18.62 3.99 -12.04
CA TYR A 325 -17.18 4.26 -11.93
C TYR A 325 -16.76 5.59 -12.55
N ARG A 326 -17.29 5.98 -13.71
CA ARG A 326 -16.96 7.28 -14.33
C ARG A 326 -17.33 8.48 -13.48
N SER A 327 -18.26 8.33 -12.55
CA SER A 327 -18.74 9.41 -11.68
C SER A 327 -17.86 9.66 -10.43
N VAL A 328 -16.87 8.81 -10.17
CA VAL A 328 -16.06 8.82 -8.95
C VAL A 328 -14.57 8.90 -9.24
N PRO A 329 -13.74 9.46 -8.32
CA PRO A 329 -12.30 9.62 -8.54
C PRO A 329 -11.56 8.27 -8.53
N LEU A 330 -10.45 8.18 -9.26
CA LEU A 330 -9.52 7.03 -9.18
C LEU A 330 -8.13 7.42 -8.66
N LEU A 331 -7.87 8.73 -8.56
CA LEU A 331 -6.63 9.28 -8.05
C LEU A 331 -6.73 9.56 -6.55
N TYR A 332 -5.61 9.54 -5.86
CA TYR A 332 -5.48 9.98 -4.47
C TYR A 332 -4.13 10.68 -4.28
N VAL A 333 -4.03 11.50 -3.23
CA VAL A 333 -2.74 12.05 -2.79
C VAL A 333 -2.12 11.08 -1.78
N PRO A 334 -0.85 10.65 -1.94
CA PRO A 334 -0.20 9.76 -0.97
C PRO A 334 -0.01 10.40 0.41
N LEU A 335 0.18 9.57 1.43
CA LEU A 335 0.46 10.01 2.81
C LEU A 335 1.67 10.94 2.89
N ALA A 336 2.75 10.62 2.17
CA ALA A 336 3.98 11.43 2.13
C ALA A 336 3.78 12.85 1.55
N ARG A 337 2.65 13.09 0.87
CA ARG A 337 2.25 14.40 0.33
C ARG A 337 1.04 15.00 1.08
N GLY A 338 0.72 14.47 2.26
CA GLY A 338 -0.37 14.97 3.11
C GLY A 338 -1.78 14.55 2.68
N GLY A 339 -1.93 13.47 1.90
CA GLY A 339 -3.25 12.98 1.52
C GLY A 339 -4.05 12.43 2.69
N ASP A 340 -5.39 12.57 2.63
CA ASP A 340 -6.27 12.05 3.68
C ASP A 340 -6.36 10.51 3.63
N PRO A 341 -6.02 9.78 4.71
CA PRO A 341 -6.08 8.33 4.74
C PRO A 341 -7.44 7.72 4.37
N GLY A 342 -8.55 8.39 4.70
CA GLY A 342 -9.91 7.91 4.41
C GLY A 342 -10.22 7.96 2.90
N GLU A 343 -9.82 9.04 2.24
CA GLU A 343 -9.90 9.16 0.77
C GLU A 343 -9.03 8.10 0.08
N ILE A 344 -7.81 7.88 0.58
CA ILE A 344 -6.89 6.84 0.06
C ILE A 344 -7.56 5.46 0.14
N VAL A 345 -8.14 5.10 1.30
CA VAL A 345 -8.84 3.82 1.47
C VAL A 345 -9.98 3.68 0.46
N THR A 346 -10.81 4.71 0.31
CA THR A 346 -11.97 4.67 -0.60
C THR A 346 -11.54 4.45 -2.04
N THR A 347 -10.52 5.17 -2.49
CA THR A 347 -9.98 5.05 -3.83
C THR A 347 -9.31 3.69 -4.06
N ARG A 348 -8.52 3.20 -3.10
CA ARG A 348 -7.84 1.89 -3.20
C ARG A 348 -8.81 0.70 -3.19
N ILE A 349 -9.92 0.77 -2.44
CA ILE A 349 -10.99 -0.25 -2.50
C ILE A 349 -11.54 -0.39 -3.92
N ARG A 350 -11.73 0.75 -4.60
CA ARG A 350 -12.20 0.80 -6.00
C ARG A 350 -11.14 0.30 -6.97
N GLN A 351 -9.90 0.75 -6.83
CA GLN A 351 -8.77 0.25 -7.63
C GLN A 351 -8.67 -1.27 -7.52
N ARG A 352 -8.77 -1.82 -6.29
CA ARG A 352 -8.77 -3.26 -6.06
C ARG A 352 -9.90 -3.97 -6.80
N ALA A 353 -11.13 -3.42 -6.75
CA ALA A 353 -12.27 -3.97 -7.49
C ALA A 353 -12.00 -4.04 -9.00
N ILE A 354 -11.42 -2.97 -9.54
CA ILE A 354 -11.05 -2.89 -10.96
C ILE A 354 -9.95 -3.90 -11.28
N GLN A 355 -8.92 -4.04 -10.46
CA GLN A 355 -7.84 -5.03 -10.63
C GLN A 355 -8.39 -6.46 -10.67
N ASP A 356 -9.26 -6.82 -9.73
CA ASP A 356 -9.85 -8.15 -9.65
C ASP A 356 -10.73 -8.43 -10.90
N LEU A 357 -11.51 -7.44 -11.38
CA LEU A 357 -12.28 -7.55 -12.63
C LEU A 357 -11.37 -7.69 -13.85
N LEU A 358 -10.33 -6.87 -13.97
CA LEU A 358 -9.36 -6.93 -15.08
C LEU A 358 -8.63 -8.27 -15.15
N THR A 359 -8.45 -8.93 -14.00
CA THR A 359 -7.86 -10.27 -13.92
C THR A 359 -8.87 -11.36 -14.28
N GLY A 360 -10.11 -11.26 -13.77
CA GLY A 360 -11.12 -12.31 -13.91
C GLY A 360 -11.87 -12.33 -15.25
N MET A 361 -12.21 -11.15 -15.79
CA MET A 361 -13.06 -11.03 -16.97
C MET A 361 -12.46 -11.62 -18.26
N PRO A 362 -11.15 -11.43 -18.57
CA PRO A 362 -10.56 -12.04 -19.75
C PRO A 362 -10.67 -13.57 -19.76
N ARG A 363 -10.50 -14.19 -18.58
CA ARG A 363 -10.62 -15.64 -18.41
C ARG A 363 -12.05 -16.15 -18.63
N ALA A 364 -13.05 -15.29 -18.42
CA ALA A 364 -14.45 -15.58 -18.69
C ALA A 364 -14.86 -15.29 -20.16
N GLY A 365 -13.91 -14.88 -21.02
CA GLY A 365 -14.17 -14.54 -22.43
C GLY A 365 -14.71 -13.12 -22.66
N LEU A 366 -14.70 -12.26 -21.63
CA LEU A 366 -15.20 -10.88 -21.70
C LEU A 366 -14.08 -9.91 -22.12
N LEU A 367 -13.52 -10.12 -23.32
CA LEU A 367 -12.37 -9.36 -23.82
C LEU A 367 -12.72 -7.89 -24.09
N LEU A 368 -13.88 -7.64 -24.70
CA LEU A 368 -14.35 -6.28 -25.00
C LEU A 368 -14.65 -5.49 -23.73
N GLU A 369 -15.32 -6.11 -22.77
CA GLU A 369 -15.63 -5.50 -21.48
C GLU A 369 -14.34 -5.18 -20.72
N THR A 370 -13.31 -6.03 -20.82
CA THR A 370 -11.99 -5.74 -20.22
C THR A 370 -11.33 -4.52 -20.87
N THR A 371 -11.33 -4.39 -22.20
CA THR A 371 -10.76 -3.20 -22.85
C THR A 371 -11.54 -1.93 -22.49
N GLN A 372 -12.88 -2.02 -22.38
CA GLN A 372 -13.72 -0.92 -21.91
C GLN A 372 -13.41 -0.52 -20.45
N LEU A 373 -13.09 -1.48 -19.58
CA LEU A 373 -12.70 -1.19 -18.20
C LEU A 373 -11.37 -0.45 -18.12
N VAL A 374 -10.38 -0.86 -18.92
CA VAL A 374 -9.09 -0.15 -19.04
C VAL A 374 -9.31 1.31 -19.50
N GLU A 375 -10.09 1.53 -20.56
CA GLU A 375 -10.41 2.89 -21.00
C GLU A 375 -11.22 3.68 -19.97
N THR A 376 -12.08 3.01 -19.21
CA THR A 376 -12.86 3.66 -18.15
C THR A 376 -11.95 4.10 -17.01
N ALA A 377 -10.99 3.29 -16.59
CA ALA A 377 -9.99 3.68 -15.58
C ALA A 377 -9.21 4.92 -16.04
N ARG A 378 -8.77 4.96 -17.31
CA ARG A 378 -8.13 6.14 -17.90
C ARG A 378 -9.04 7.38 -17.91
N ALA A 379 -10.32 7.19 -18.20
CA ALA A 379 -11.30 8.28 -18.21
C ALA A 379 -11.58 8.82 -16.81
N MET A 380 -11.59 7.96 -15.79
CA MET A 380 -11.77 8.37 -14.38
C MET A 380 -10.65 9.32 -13.94
N GLU A 381 -9.39 8.96 -14.19
CA GLU A 381 -8.25 9.82 -13.83
C GLU A 381 -8.28 11.18 -14.55
N ARG A 382 -8.71 11.20 -15.81
CA ARG A 382 -8.81 12.45 -16.60
C ARG A 382 -9.94 13.36 -16.15
N ARG A 383 -11.08 12.80 -15.73
CA ARG A 383 -12.28 13.56 -15.36
C ARG A 383 -12.23 14.08 -13.92
N HIS A 384 -11.46 13.43 -13.06
CA HIS A 384 -11.40 13.73 -11.63
C HIS A 384 -9.95 13.97 -11.17
N PRO A 385 -9.32 15.10 -11.56
CA PRO A 385 -8.01 15.45 -11.05
C PRO A 385 -8.09 15.80 -9.56
N VAL A 386 -7.20 15.23 -8.73
CA VAL A 386 -7.19 15.38 -7.26
C VAL A 386 -6.12 16.39 -6.79
N GLY A 387 -5.70 17.29 -7.68
CA GLY A 387 -4.71 18.33 -7.38
C GLY A 387 -3.25 17.89 -7.59
N PRO A 388 -2.29 18.78 -7.26
CA PRO A 388 -0.86 18.49 -7.41
C PRO A 388 -0.44 17.34 -6.49
N GLY A 389 0.42 16.46 -6.99
CA GLY A 389 0.96 15.36 -6.20
C GLY A 389 0.10 14.10 -6.14
N ALA A 390 -1.05 14.07 -6.84
CA ALA A 390 -1.85 12.87 -6.98
C ALA A 390 -1.08 11.74 -7.71
N VAL A 391 -1.31 10.50 -7.29
CA VAL A 391 -0.71 9.30 -7.90
C VAL A 391 -1.72 8.65 -8.85
N THR A 392 -1.25 8.37 -10.07
CA THR A 392 -1.95 7.53 -11.02
C THR A 392 -1.62 6.07 -10.74
N GLU A 393 -2.62 5.21 -10.91
CA GLU A 393 -2.47 3.75 -10.85
C GLU A 393 -2.86 3.13 -12.20
N PHE A 394 -3.11 3.96 -13.21
CA PHE A 394 -3.52 3.50 -14.53
C PHE A 394 -2.46 2.62 -15.18
N ASP A 395 -1.19 2.86 -14.93
CA ASP A 395 -0.10 2.04 -15.42
C ASP A 395 -0.15 0.61 -14.89
N GLU A 396 -0.44 0.42 -13.60
CA GLU A 396 -0.64 -0.90 -13.01
C GLU A 396 -1.95 -1.56 -13.47
N LEU A 397 -3.06 -0.79 -13.52
CA LEU A 397 -4.34 -1.28 -14.03
C LEU A 397 -4.22 -1.71 -15.51
N PHE A 398 -3.56 -0.90 -16.33
CA PHE A 398 -3.29 -1.21 -17.72
C PHE A 398 -2.45 -2.48 -17.83
N ARG A 399 -1.37 -2.59 -17.03
CA ARG A 399 -0.53 -3.79 -17.01
C ARG A 399 -1.35 -5.04 -16.69
N ILE A 400 -2.15 -5.02 -15.63
CA ILE A 400 -3.00 -6.15 -15.22
C ILE A 400 -4.00 -6.51 -16.33
N GLY A 401 -4.74 -5.52 -16.85
CA GLY A 401 -5.72 -5.76 -17.91
C GLY A 401 -5.11 -6.27 -19.21
N TYR A 402 -4.02 -5.64 -19.66
CA TYR A 402 -3.32 -6.02 -20.89
C TYR A 402 -2.71 -7.41 -20.78
N THR A 403 -1.99 -7.71 -19.70
CA THR A 403 -1.37 -9.03 -19.50
C THR A 403 -2.43 -10.12 -19.38
N SER A 404 -3.53 -9.88 -18.67
CA SER A 404 -4.65 -10.83 -18.56
C SER A 404 -5.35 -11.09 -19.89
N LEU A 405 -5.49 -10.06 -20.75
CA LEU A 405 -6.01 -10.20 -22.11
C LEU A 405 -5.08 -11.05 -22.98
N VAL A 406 -3.78 -10.77 -22.98
CA VAL A 406 -2.78 -11.53 -23.72
C VAL A 406 -2.77 -12.99 -23.26
N GLU A 407 -2.76 -13.24 -21.94
CA GLU A 407 -2.82 -14.60 -21.39
C GLU A 407 -4.09 -15.35 -21.80
N ALA A 408 -5.25 -14.70 -21.80
CA ALA A 408 -6.51 -15.32 -22.22
C ALA A 408 -6.48 -15.71 -23.71
N ILE A 409 -5.88 -14.88 -24.57
CA ILE A 409 -5.76 -15.16 -26.02
C ILE A 409 -4.75 -16.27 -26.26
N VAL A 410 -3.58 -16.20 -25.63
CA VAL A 410 -2.57 -17.26 -25.74
C VAL A 410 -3.14 -18.58 -25.25
N ARG A 411 -3.88 -18.59 -24.14
CA ARG A 411 -4.53 -19.82 -23.65
C ARG A 411 -5.58 -20.34 -24.62
N SER A 412 -6.42 -19.48 -25.18
CA SER A 412 -7.45 -19.90 -26.14
C SER A 412 -6.87 -20.35 -27.48
N SER A 413 -5.68 -19.87 -27.88
CA SER A 413 -5.02 -20.27 -29.12
C SER A 413 -4.73 -21.77 -29.23
N HIS A 414 -4.59 -22.47 -28.09
CA HIS A 414 -4.41 -23.91 -28.07
C HIS A 414 -5.63 -24.70 -28.55
N THR A 415 -6.81 -24.06 -28.60
CA THR A 415 -8.07 -24.68 -29.01
C THR A 415 -8.58 -24.14 -30.35
N TRP A 416 -7.77 -23.38 -31.09
CA TRP A 416 -8.17 -22.85 -32.40
C TRP A 416 -7.99 -23.92 -33.48
N ASP A 417 -9.01 -24.09 -34.32
CA ASP A 417 -8.94 -24.95 -35.50
C ASP A 417 -8.22 -24.21 -36.66
N ASP A 418 -6.92 -23.96 -36.48
CA ASP A 418 -6.06 -23.35 -37.51
C ASP A 418 -4.85 -24.26 -37.74
N GLU A 419 -5.01 -25.23 -38.65
CA GLU A 419 -3.98 -26.24 -38.94
C GLU A 419 -2.80 -25.69 -39.76
N ASP A 420 -3.01 -24.60 -40.51
CA ASP A 420 -2.05 -24.12 -41.51
C ASP A 420 -1.07 -23.07 -40.95
N ALA A 421 -1.50 -22.20 -40.02
CA ALA A 421 -0.62 -21.15 -39.46
C ALA A 421 -1.05 -20.65 -38.06
N PRO A 422 -1.09 -21.51 -37.03
CA PRO A 422 -1.59 -21.15 -35.69
C PRO A 422 -0.78 -20.01 -35.04
N SER A 423 0.53 -19.96 -35.30
CA SER A 423 1.43 -18.89 -34.85
C SER A 423 1.11 -17.53 -35.50
N ASP A 424 0.72 -17.52 -36.77
CA ASP A 424 0.45 -16.28 -37.52
C ASP A 424 -0.86 -15.65 -37.04
N SER A 425 -1.91 -16.46 -36.89
CA SER A 425 -3.21 -16.02 -36.36
C SER A 425 -3.13 -15.51 -34.92
N LEU A 426 -2.33 -16.17 -34.08
CA LEU A 426 -2.04 -15.69 -32.73
C LEU A 426 -1.34 -14.34 -32.73
N VAL A 427 -0.28 -14.19 -33.53
CA VAL A 427 0.46 -12.90 -33.64
C VAL A 427 -0.45 -11.80 -34.16
N ALA A 428 -1.27 -12.06 -35.18
CA ALA A 428 -2.21 -11.08 -35.73
C ALA A 428 -3.24 -10.61 -34.68
N SER A 429 -3.80 -11.54 -33.89
CA SER A 429 -4.74 -11.22 -32.82
C SER A 429 -4.10 -10.36 -31.72
N LEU A 430 -2.86 -10.69 -31.34
CA LEU A 430 -2.10 -9.91 -30.37
C LEU A 430 -1.72 -8.54 -30.90
N GLU A 431 -1.42 -8.41 -32.19
CA GLU A 431 -1.13 -7.13 -32.82
C GLU A 431 -2.35 -6.21 -32.79
N GLU A 432 -3.55 -6.71 -33.11
CA GLU A 432 -4.78 -5.92 -33.11
C GLU A 432 -5.10 -5.33 -31.72
N ILE A 433 -5.06 -6.17 -30.69
CA ILE A 433 -5.33 -5.72 -29.32
C ILE A 433 -4.23 -4.80 -28.80
N THR A 434 -2.97 -5.12 -29.11
CA THR A 434 -1.83 -4.29 -28.70
C THR A 434 -1.90 -2.94 -29.38
N GLU A 435 -2.21 -2.85 -30.67
CA GLU A 435 -2.32 -1.56 -31.35
C GLU A 435 -3.44 -0.70 -30.75
N SER A 436 -4.59 -1.31 -30.47
CA SER A 436 -5.74 -0.64 -29.84
C SER A 436 -5.38 -0.05 -28.47
N LEU A 437 -4.82 -0.87 -27.58
CA LEU A 437 -4.47 -0.46 -26.21
C LEU A 437 -3.20 0.40 -26.13
N LEU A 438 -2.25 0.22 -27.05
CA LEU A 438 -1.02 1.01 -27.10
C LEU A 438 -1.30 2.49 -27.36
N ARG A 439 -2.32 2.81 -28.15
CA ARG A 439 -2.76 4.21 -28.34
C ARG A 439 -3.12 4.86 -27.00
N SER A 440 -3.78 4.10 -26.12
CA SER A 440 -4.17 4.57 -24.80
C SER A 440 -3.00 4.66 -23.84
N TRP A 441 -2.12 3.67 -23.84
CA TRP A 441 -0.86 3.69 -23.10
C TRP A 441 -0.01 4.91 -23.45
N LEU A 442 0.25 5.15 -24.75
CA LEU A 442 1.08 6.27 -25.20
C LEU A 442 0.44 7.62 -24.86
N ALA A 443 -0.88 7.73 -24.97
CA ALA A 443 -1.57 8.95 -24.64
C ALA A 443 -1.68 9.21 -23.12
N HIS A 444 -1.54 8.19 -22.27
CA HIS A 444 -1.34 8.35 -20.83
C HIS A 444 0.13 8.65 -20.50
N SER A 445 1.08 7.94 -21.11
CA SER A 445 2.52 8.16 -20.96
C SER A 445 2.91 9.63 -21.20
N ARG A 446 2.34 10.29 -22.21
CA ARG A 446 2.57 11.72 -22.49
C ARG A 446 2.12 12.67 -21.38
N THR A 447 1.14 12.28 -20.57
CA THR A 447 0.66 13.10 -19.45
C THR A 447 1.36 12.79 -18.14
N LEU A 448 2.05 11.64 -18.06
CA LEU A 448 2.82 11.20 -16.90
C LEU A 448 4.26 11.69 -16.98
N ARG A 449 4.79 12.16 -15.85
CA ARG A 449 6.23 12.38 -15.67
C ARG A 449 6.85 11.16 -15.03
N LEU A 450 7.91 10.63 -15.64
CA LEU A 450 8.61 9.45 -15.13
C LEU A 450 9.74 9.82 -14.19
N SER A 451 10.32 11.00 -14.37
CA SER A 451 11.39 11.53 -13.54
C SER A 451 11.20 13.02 -13.27
N VAL A 452 11.63 13.48 -12.10
CA VAL A 452 11.70 14.91 -11.77
C VAL A 452 12.57 15.67 -12.77
N LEU A 453 13.62 15.03 -13.30
CA LEU A 453 14.56 15.65 -14.26
C LEU A 453 13.93 15.95 -15.62
N GLU A 454 12.74 15.42 -15.92
CA GLU A 454 11.98 15.83 -17.12
C GLU A 454 11.46 17.28 -17.02
N LYS A 455 11.39 17.85 -15.80
CA LYS A 455 11.10 19.29 -15.62
C LYS A 455 12.21 20.14 -16.25
N VAL A 456 13.47 19.74 -16.07
CA VAL A 456 14.67 20.46 -16.53
C VAL A 456 15.26 19.88 -17.82
N GLU A 457 14.40 19.27 -18.66
CA GLU A 457 14.83 18.82 -19.98
C GLU A 457 15.09 20.00 -20.92
N ASP A 458 14.40 21.12 -20.69
CA ASP A 458 14.63 22.37 -21.41
C ASP A 458 16.04 22.94 -21.13
N THR A 459 16.64 23.54 -22.15
CA THR A 459 18.02 24.00 -22.08
C THR A 459 18.19 25.20 -21.14
N GLU A 460 17.19 26.08 -21.05
CA GLU A 460 17.26 27.27 -20.19
C GLU A 460 17.18 26.87 -18.70
N GLN A 461 16.19 26.05 -18.34
CA GLN A 461 16.01 25.57 -16.97
C GLN A 461 17.17 24.69 -16.50
N TRP A 462 17.71 23.87 -17.41
CA TRP A 462 18.92 23.09 -17.13
C TRP A 462 20.12 23.97 -16.82
N ASN A 463 20.37 25.00 -17.65
CA ASN A 463 21.49 25.91 -17.44
C ASN A 463 21.35 26.66 -16.11
N ALA A 464 20.15 27.11 -15.75
CA ALA A 464 19.88 27.72 -14.46
C ALA A 464 20.17 26.78 -13.28
N THR A 465 19.78 25.50 -13.40
CA THR A 465 20.08 24.47 -12.40
C THR A 465 21.58 24.24 -12.25
N VAL A 466 22.31 24.16 -13.37
CA VAL A 466 23.77 24.01 -13.37
C VAL A 466 24.46 25.22 -12.73
N GLU A 467 24.04 26.43 -13.09
CA GLU A 467 24.60 27.66 -12.53
C GLU A 467 24.37 27.76 -11.02
N PHE A 468 23.17 27.39 -10.54
CA PHE A 468 22.86 27.33 -9.12
C PHE A 468 23.78 26.34 -8.38
N ILE A 469 23.94 25.12 -8.90
CA ILE A 469 24.81 24.11 -8.30
C ILE A 469 26.26 24.59 -8.29
N GLN A 470 26.75 25.18 -9.37
CA GLN A 470 28.12 25.69 -9.43
C GLN A 470 28.38 26.84 -8.47
N ARG A 471 27.38 27.72 -8.27
CA ARG A 471 27.52 28.94 -7.45
C ARG A 471 27.38 28.68 -5.95
N TYR A 472 26.48 27.78 -5.56
CA TYR A 472 26.10 27.53 -4.15
C TYR A 472 26.36 26.09 -3.68
N GLY A 473 26.59 25.15 -4.60
CA GLY A 473 26.64 23.73 -4.27
C GLY A 473 27.80 23.31 -3.38
N ALA A 474 28.93 24.03 -3.39
CA ALA A 474 30.09 23.71 -2.54
C ALA A 474 29.75 23.80 -1.04
N ASP A 475 28.91 24.77 -0.65
CA ASP A 475 28.54 25.01 0.75
C ASP A 475 27.35 24.14 1.18
N ILE A 476 26.42 23.87 0.26
CA ILE A 476 25.17 23.17 0.55
C ILE A 476 25.32 21.66 0.41
N PHE A 477 25.80 21.18 -0.73
CA PHE A 477 25.75 19.76 -1.12
C PHE A 477 26.90 18.94 -0.54
N THR A 478 27.03 19.00 0.79
CA THR A 478 27.96 18.17 1.56
C THR A 478 27.39 16.76 1.77
N GLN A 479 28.24 15.78 2.08
CA GLN A 479 27.79 14.43 2.40
C GLN A 479 26.84 14.38 3.61
N ARG A 480 27.03 15.27 4.60
CA ARG A 480 26.12 15.40 5.76
C ARG A 480 24.75 15.93 5.32
N PHE A 481 24.73 16.96 4.48
CA PHE A 481 23.49 17.54 3.97
C PHE A 481 22.71 16.57 3.07
N LEU A 482 23.41 15.85 2.18
CA LEU A 482 22.83 14.87 1.26
C LEU A 482 22.55 13.51 1.92
N ASN A 483 22.50 13.43 3.25
CA ASN A 483 21.94 12.29 3.94
C ASN A 483 20.44 12.17 3.59
N LEU A 484 19.99 10.96 3.23
CA LEU A 484 18.61 10.73 2.80
C LEU A 484 17.56 11.21 3.81
N GLY A 485 17.80 11.01 5.12
CA GLY A 485 16.86 11.44 6.14
C GLY A 485 16.74 12.97 6.19
N ASN A 486 17.87 13.66 6.08
CA ASN A 486 17.94 15.11 6.05
C ASN A 486 17.20 15.69 4.83
N ILE A 487 17.46 15.16 3.63
CA ILE A 487 16.78 15.63 2.41
C ILE A 487 15.25 15.42 2.52
N ARG A 488 14.81 14.25 2.99
CA ARG A 488 13.38 13.94 3.13
C ARG A 488 12.68 14.76 4.22
N ALA A 489 13.40 15.17 5.26
CA ALA A 489 12.88 16.08 6.27
C ALA A 489 12.66 17.47 5.67
N ILE A 490 13.68 18.02 4.97
CA ILE A 490 13.63 19.32 4.30
C ILE A 490 12.47 19.37 3.28
N LEU A 491 12.40 18.40 2.37
CA LEU A 491 11.36 18.37 1.33
C LEU A 491 9.94 18.28 1.91
N HIS A 492 9.76 17.67 3.08
CA HIS A 492 8.44 17.54 3.69
C HIS A 492 8.01 18.79 4.44
N GLN A 493 8.92 19.47 5.13
CA GLN A 493 8.59 20.73 5.80
C GLN A 493 8.43 21.90 4.81
N GLY A 494 9.04 21.79 3.63
CA GLY A 494 9.15 22.86 2.66
C GLY A 494 10.57 23.42 2.65
N VAL A 495 11.13 23.58 1.44
CA VAL A 495 12.46 24.16 1.29
C VAL A 495 12.44 25.65 1.67
N ASP A 496 11.36 26.36 1.38
CA ASP A 496 11.05 27.70 1.87
C ASP A 496 11.12 27.81 3.41
N VAL A 497 10.41 26.94 4.13
CA VAL A 497 10.39 26.93 5.61
C VAL A 497 11.80 26.63 6.15
N TRP A 498 12.52 25.72 5.51
CA TRP A 498 13.90 25.43 5.88
C TRP A 498 14.83 26.64 5.70
N LEU A 499 14.71 27.37 4.59
CA LEU A 499 15.48 28.59 4.33
C LEU A 499 15.17 29.69 5.36
N GLU A 500 13.89 29.88 5.71
CA GLU A 500 13.48 30.84 6.75
C GLU A 500 14.05 30.49 8.12
N GLN A 501 13.98 29.22 8.53
CA GLN A 501 14.52 28.76 9.81
C GLN A 501 16.03 28.93 9.88
N LEU A 502 16.74 28.67 8.77
CA LEU A 502 18.18 28.89 8.69
C LEU A 502 18.54 30.37 8.80
N ALA A 503 17.82 31.25 8.09
CA ALA A 503 18.03 32.69 8.15
C ALA A 503 17.79 33.28 9.56
N ALA A 504 16.85 32.68 10.31
CA ALA A 504 16.54 33.08 11.69
C ALA A 504 17.51 32.53 12.75
N SER A 505 18.34 31.54 12.41
CA SER A 505 19.21 30.87 13.37
C SER A 505 20.50 31.66 13.67
N GLU A 506 20.77 31.93 14.95
CA GLU A 506 21.97 32.70 15.39
C GLU A 506 23.27 31.86 15.37
N ASN A 507 23.17 30.53 15.23
CA ASN A 507 24.30 29.60 15.25
C ASN A 507 24.82 29.29 13.84
N GLN A 508 25.74 30.15 13.40
CA GLN A 508 26.57 30.15 12.19
C GLN A 508 26.78 28.81 11.45
N THR A 509 26.23 28.73 10.24
CA THR A 509 27.01 28.41 9.03
C THR A 509 26.64 29.47 7.98
N THR A 510 27.55 30.40 7.66
CA THR A 510 27.31 31.41 6.61
C THR A 510 27.29 30.70 5.26
N LEU A 511 26.12 30.19 4.88
CA LEU A 511 25.88 29.67 3.55
C LEU A 511 25.81 30.86 2.61
N LYS A 512 26.62 30.86 1.56
CA LYS A 512 26.59 31.90 0.53
C LYS A 512 25.19 32.12 -0.07
N LEU A 513 24.38 31.05 -0.12
CA LEU A 513 22.97 31.14 -0.55
C LEU A 513 22.12 32.04 0.35
N ILE A 514 22.32 31.99 1.68
CA ILE A 514 21.56 32.80 2.63
C ILE A 514 22.02 34.26 2.57
N ASP A 515 23.33 34.51 2.41
CA ASP A 515 23.89 35.86 2.26
C ASP A 515 23.42 36.56 0.97
N GLU A 516 23.20 35.79 -0.11
CA GLU A 516 22.76 36.30 -1.42
C GLU A 516 21.23 36.15 -1.64
N LEU A 517 20.48 35.70 -0.62
CA LEU A 517 19.04 35.55 -0.69
C LEU A 517 18.38 36.93 -0.78
N ASP A 518 17.46 37.09 -1.73
CA ASP A 518 16.76 38.35 -2.08
C ASP A 518 17.62 39.49 -2.66
N ASP A 519 18.96 39.36 -2.64
CA ASP A 519 19.90 40.28 -3.32
C ASP A 519 20.45 39.73 -4.64
N GLY A 520 20.66 38.41 -4.74
CA GLY A 520 21.25 37.73 -5.90
C GLY A 520 20.38 36.63 -6.51
N ILE A 521 19.53 35.99 -5.70
CA ILE A 521 18.50 35.04 -6.13
C ILE A 521 17.24 35.26 -5.30
N SER A 522 16.06 35.20 -5.93
CA SER A 522 14.80 35.33 -5.19
C SER A 522 14.57 34.08 -4.32
N SER A 523 13.94 34.24 -3.15
CA SER A 523 13.58 33.09 -2.31
C SER A 523 12.75 32.04 -3.05
N GLY A 524 11.88 32.46 -3.98
CA GLY A 524 11.07 31.55 -4.78
C GLY A 524 11.87 30.75 -5.83
N ASP A 525 12.87 31.38 -6.45
CA ASP A 525 13.74 30.69 -7.41
C ASP A 525 14.68 29.71 -6.70
N ALA A 526 15.19 30.10 -5.52
CA ALA A 526 16.02 29.24 -4.68
C ALA A 526 15.25 28.00 -4.21
N ASP A 527 14.01 28.20 -3.73
CA ASP A 527 13.09 27.13 -3.34
C ASP A 527 12.82 26.16 -4.51
N ALA A 528 12.45 26.68 -5.68
CA ALA A 528 12.15 25.86 -6.85
C ALA A 528 13.36 25.03 -7.33
N LEU A 529 14.55 25.64 -7.42
CA LEU A 529 15.76 24.97 -7.88
C LEU A 529 16.25 23.94 -6.87
N LEU A 530 16.29 24.28 -5.58
CA LEU A 530 16.73 23.37 -4.53
C LEU A 530 15.75 22.20 -4.39
N THR A 531 14.44 22.45 -4.48
CA THR A 531 13.41 21.39 -4.51
C THR A 531 13.67 20.41 -5.66
N ILE A 532 13.89 20.88 -6.89
CA ILE A 532 14.16 20.01 -8.05
C ILE A 532 15.42 19.17 -7.83
N ILE A 533 16.49 19.77 -7.31
CA ILE A 533 17.76 19.08 -7.07
C ILE A 533 17.57 17.98 -6.01
N LEU A 534 16.97 18.34 -4.87
CA LEU A 534 16.74 17.41 -3.77
C LEU A 534 15.79 16.27 -4.15
N GLU A 535 14.68 16.58 -4.84
CA GLU A 535 13.77 15.57 -5.40
C GLU A 535 14.50 14.60 -6.34
N SER A 536 15.37 15.12 -7.22
CA SER A 536 16.14 14.32 -8.17
C SER A 536 17.13 13.37 -7.49
N ILE A 537 17.74 13.80 -6.39
CA ILE A 537 18.66 12.97 -5.58
C ILE A 537 17.89 11.93 -4.78
N VAL A 538 16.75 12.28 -4.18
CA VAL A 538 15.91 11.30 -3.45
C VAL A 538 15.40 10.21 -4.38
N GLU A 539 14.94 10.58 -5.57
CA GLU A 539 14.48 9.63 -6.60
C GLU A 539 15.58 8.65 -7.03
N ASN A 540 16.84 9.10 -7.05
CA ASN A 540 17.99 8.34 -7.53
C ASN A 540 19.08 8.15 -6.45
N TYR A 541 18.66 7.92 -5.19
CA TYR A 541 19.60 7.92 -4.05
C TYR A 541 20.59 6.74 -4.11
N GLY A 542 20.16 5.61 -4.66
CA GLY A 542 21.03 4.45 -4.89
C GLY A 542 22.18 4.80 -5.83
N GLU A 543 21.85 5.43 -6.96
CA GLU A 543 22.79 5.92 -7.96
C GLU A 543 23.70 7.02 -7.41
N TYR A 544 23.18 7.92 -6.59
CA TYR A 544 23.97 8.93 -5.88
C TYR A 544 25.01 8.27 -4.96
N ARG A 545 24.61 7.27 -4.17
CA ARG A 545 25.53 6.54 -3.28
C ARG A 545 26.63 5.82 -4.08
N ASP A 546 26.27 5.21 -5.20
CA ASP A 546 27.23 4.53 -6.07
C ASP A 546 28.19 5.54 -6.74
N TYR A 547 27.67 6.68 -7.21
CA TYR A 547 28.47 7.79 -7.74
C TYR A 547 29.47 8.34 -6.72
N ASN A 548 29.03 8.49 -5.47
CA ASN A 548 29.90 8.90 -4.36
C ASN A 548 31.04 7.92 -4.08
N SER A 549 30.75 6.62 -4.17
CA SER A 549 31.77 5.60 -3.92
C SER A 549 32.77 5.43 -5.06
N THR A 550 32.44 5.87 -6.28
CA THR A 550 33.19 5.55 -7.50
C THR A 550 33.95 6.73 -8.09
N THR A 551 33.56 7.98 -7.79
CA THR A 551 34.14 9.17 -8.42
C THR A 551 34.68 10.17 -7.40
N THR A 552 35.90 10.66 -7.60
CA THR A 552 36.50 11.70 -6.72
C THR A 552 35.86 13.07 -6.89
N GLN A 553 35.06 13.26 -7.94
CA GLN A 553 34.30 14.51 -8.16
C GLN A 553 33.06 14.58 -7.27
N SER A 554 32.66 13.48 -6.63
CA SER A 554 31.52 13.42 -5.73
C SER A 554 31.72 14.15 -4.40
N ASP A 555 32.98 14.33 -3.98
CA ASP A 555 33.33 15.09 -2.77
C ASP A 555 33.09 16.60 -2.93
N ARG A 556 32.79 17.05 -4.15
CA ARG A 556 32.59 18.45 -4.53
C ARG A 556 31.14 18.72 -4.85
N GLY A 557 30.44 19.39 -3.93
CA GLY A 557 29.03 19.74 -4.09
C GLY A 557 28.75 20.59 -5.33
N GLU A 558 29.69 21.42 -5.77
CA GLU A 558 29.61 22.23 -6.99
C GLU A 558 29.65 21.39 -8.29
N MET A 559 30.05 20.12 -8.22
CA MET A 559 30.09 19.19 -9.35
C MET A 559 28.86 18.27 -9.43
N LEU A 560 27.89 18.41 -8.52
CA LEU A 560 26.69 17.56 -8.44
C LEU A 560 25.90 17.52 -9.76
N TYR A 561 25.93 18.60 -10.54
CA TYR A 561 25.27 18.68 -11.83
C TYR A 561 25.74 17.60 -12.82
N SER A 562 26.97 17.09 -12.66
CA SER A 562 27.51 16.02 -13.52
C SER A 562 26.73 14.71 -13.34
N LEU A 563 26.38 14.38 -12.09
CA LEU A 563 25.50 13.24 -11.79
C LEU A 563 24.11 13.47 -12.39
N LEU A 564 23.55 14.66 -12.19
CA LEU A 564 22.22 14.98 -12.72
C LEU A 564 22.16 14.91 -14.25
N ASP A 565 23.23 15.26 -14.98
CA ASP A 565 23.27 15.13 -16.44
C ASP A 565 23.26 13.66 -16.89
N PHE A 566 23.98 12.77 -16.20
CA PHE A 566 23.90 11.31 -16.44
C PHE A 566 22.48 10.78 -16.18
N LEU A 567 21.86 11.20 -15.08
CA LEU A 567 20.49 10.82 -14.75
C LEU A 567 19.48 11.37 -15.79
N ARG A 568 19.72 12.57 -16.32
CA ARG A 568 18.88 13.14 -17.40
C ARG A 568 18.98 12.32 -18.68
N LEU A 569 20.17 11.88 -19.06
CA LEU A 569 20.35 10.98 -20.21
C LEU A 569 19.65 9.64 -19.99
N ARG A 570 19.75 9.07 -18.77
CA ARG A 570 19.04 7.85 -18.40
C ARG A 570 17.53 8.03 -18.49
N SER A 571 16.97 9.14 -17.97
CA SER A 571 15.53 9.42 -18.04
C SER A 571 14.99 9.39 -19.47
N ARG A 572 15.77 9.88 -20.45
CA ARG A 572 15.39 9.80 -21.88
C ARG A 572 15.32 8.36 -22.38
N TYR A 573 16.28 7.51 -21.97
CA TYR A 573 16.24 6.09 -22.29
C TYR A 573 15.06 5.38 -21.62
N ASP A 574 14.83 5.65 -20.34
CA ASP A 574 13.74 5.08 -19.56
C ASP A 574 12.38 5.46 -20.16
N ARG A 575 12.23 6.66 -20.71
CA ARG A 575 11.03 7.08 -21.46
C ARG A 575 10.78 6.25 -22.71
N VAL A 576 11.82 5.93 -23.48
CA VAL A 576 11.70 5.05 -24.66
C VAL A 576 11.32 3.63 -24.23
N SER A 577 12.01 3.10 -23.22
CA SER A 577 11.71 1.79 -22.62
C SER A 577 10.26 1.72 -22.12
N TRP A 578 9.80 2.77 -21.43
CA TRP A 578 8.44 2.90 -20.90
C TRP A 578 7.38 2.79 -22.00
N ASN A 579 7.57 3.50 -23.12
CA ASN A 579 6.66 3.47 -24.25
C ASN A 579 6.55 2.07 -24.90
N LEU A 580 7.59 1.25 -24.80
CA LEU A 580 7.65 -0.09 -25.37
C LEU A 580 7.21 -1.21 -24.41
N ARG A 581 6.92 -0.90 -23.12
CA ARG A 581 6.56 -1.91 -22.11
C ARG A 581 5.43 -2.87 -22.54
N PRO A 582 4.30 -2.42 -23.11
CA PRO A 582 3.24 -3.34 -23.53
C PRO A 582 3.73 -4.41 -24.52
N VAL A 583 4.56 -4.00 -25.49
CA VAL A 583 5.12 -4.92 -26.48
C VAL A 583 6.08 -5.93 -25.85
N VAL A 584 6.86 -5.50 -24.87
CA VAL A 584 7.77 -6.37 -24.10
C VAL A 584 6.98 -7.37 -23.27
N TRP A 585 5.90 -6.95 -22.61
CA TRP A 585 5.05 -7.85 -21.82
C TRP A 585 4.39 -8.93 -22.68
N ALA A 586 3.88 -8.60 -23.86
CA ALA A 586 3.33 -9.61 -24.77
C ALA A 586 4.39 -10.63 -25.20
N HIS A 587 5.58 -10.17 -25.55
CA HIS A 587 6.69 -11.07 -25.87
C HIS A 587 7.05 -11.98 -24.69
N GLU A 588 7.16 -11.43 -23.47
CA GLU A 588 7.44 -12.21 -22.27
C GLU A 588 6.39 -13.29 -22.01
N LEU A 589 5.10 -12.95 -22.16
CA LEU A 589 4.01 -13.90 -22.00
C LEU A 589 4.02 -15.01 -23.05
N LEU A 590 4.32 -14.69 -24.31
CA LEU A 590 4.49 -15.71 -25.36
C LEU A 590 5.62 -16.69 -24.99
N VAL A 591 6.76 -16.18 -24.53
CA VAL A 591 7.90 -17.02 -24.11
C VAL A 591 7.53 -17.88 -22.90
N ARG A 592 6.91 -17.31 -21.87
CA ARG A 592 6.51 -18.03 -20.65
C ARG A 592 5.50 -19.16 -20.93
N ASN A 593 4.63 -18.98 -21.92
CA ASN A 593 3.65 -19.99 -22.35
C ASN A 593 4.20 -20.95 -23.42
N GLY A 594 5.51 -20.93 -23.71
CA GLY A 594 6.14 -21.85 -24.66
C GLY A 594 5.87 -21.56 -26.14
N GLN A 595 5.26 -20.42 -26.48
CA GLN A 595 4.90 -19.99 -27.84
C GLN A 595 6.12 -19.39 -28.58
N ASN A 596 7.16 -20.22 -28.77
CA ASN A 596 8.47 -19.79 -29.24
C ASN A 596 8.51 -19.23 -30.67
N GLU A 597 7.65 -19.73 -31.56
CA GLU A 597 7.57 -19.26 -32.94
C GLU A 597 6.88 -17.90 -33.03
N ALA A 598 5.68 -17.79 -32.44
CA ALA A 598 4.97 -16.52 -32.29
C ALA A 598 5.83 -15.44 -31.60
N ALA A 599 6.57 -15.79 -30.54
CA ALA A 599 7.50 -14.85 -29.88
C ALA A 599 8.60 -14.34 -30.83
N ARG A 600 9.16 -15.22 -31.67
CA ARG A 600 10.18 -14.84 -32.66
C ARG A 600 9.59 -13.94 -33.74
N MET A 601 8.38 -14.23 -34.21
CA MET A 601 7.67 -13.39 -35.17
C MET A 601 7.36 -12.01 -34.61
N TRP A 602 6.80 -11.95 -33.40
CA TRP A 602 6.54 -10.72 -32.66
C TRP A 602 7.77 -9.83 -32.53
N ARG A 603 8.92 -10.43 -32.17
CA ARG A 603 10.20 -9.71 -32.07
C ARG A 603 10.68 -9.16 -33.42
N ARG A 604 10.49 -9.91 -34.51
CA ARG A 604 10.86 -9.45 -35.87
C ARG A 604 9.98 -8.27 -36.29
N ALA A 605 8.67 -8.37 -36.09
CA ALA A 605 7.72 -7.30 -36.38
C ALA A 605 8.07 -6.01 -35.63
N LEU A 606 8.46 -6.10 -34.35
CA LEU A 606 8.91 -4.94 -33.59
C LEU A 606 10.19 -4.31 -34.17
N ARG A 607 11.18 -5.13 -34.53
CA ARG A 607 12.46 -4.66 -35.09
C ARG A 607 12.31 -3.98 -36.45
N GLU A 608 11.26 -4.32 -37.21
CA GLU A 608 10.95 -3.67 -38.48
C GLU A 608 10.22 -2.33 -38.29
N ARG A 609 9.56 -2.13 -37.14
CA ARG A 609 8.74 -0.94 -36.83
C ARG A 609 9.49 0.12 -36.02
N VAL A 610 10.61 -0.22 -35.36
CA VAL A 610 11.48 0.64 -34.54
C VAL A 610 12.82 0.82 -35.23
#